data_AF-A0A534WAR0-F1
#
_entry.id   AF-A0A534WAR0-F1
#
_cell.length_a   1.000
_cell.length_b   1.000
_cell.length_c   1.000
_cell.angle_alpha   90.00
_cell.angle_beta   90.00
_cell.angle_gamma   90.00
#
_symmetry.space_group_name_H-M   'P 1'
#
loop_
_entity.id
_entity.type
_entity.pdbx_description
1 polymer ?
#
loop_
_entity_poly.entity_id
_entity_poly.type
_entity_poly.pdbx_seq_one_letter_code
_entity_poly.pdbx_strand_id
1 'polypeptide(L)'
;VAGLEKKNRRMNEMEKEIVAYHESGHALVSSLCRYSEPVHKISIIPRGLAALGYTLQLPLEDRYLMSREELYDKLAGLMGGRAA
;
A
#
# COMPACT_ATOMS: atom_id res chain seq x y z
N VAL A 1 -33.02 -9.59 -14.07
CA VAL A 1 -32.39 -9.48 -15.40
C VAL A 1 -30.89 -9.57 -15.21
N ALA A 2 -30.25 -10.51 -15.90
CA ALA A 2 -28.98 -11.14 -15.54
C ALA A 2 -27.77 -10.20 -15.56
N GLY A 3 -26.90 -10.34 -14.55
CA GLY A 3 -25.53 -9.84 -14.58
C GLY A 3 -24.55 -10.96 -14.22
N LEU A 4 -24.31 -11.88 -15.15
CA LEU A 4 -23.09 -12.69 -15.20
C LEU A 4 -22.15 -11.92 -16.15
N GLU A 5 -20.89 -11.61 -15.83
CA GLU A 5 -19.81 -12.48 -15.37
C GLU A 5 -18.65 -11.60 -14.81
N LYS A 6 -18.23 -11.76 -13.54
CA LYS A 6 -16.97 -11.17 -13.01
C LYS A 6 -15.82 -12.17 -13.17
N LYS A 7 -15.34 -12.38 -14.39
CA LYS A 7 -14.10 -13.14 -14.63
C LYS A 7 -13.00 -12.15 -15.02
N ASN A 8 -11.99 -12.02 -14.15
CA ASN A 8 -10.83 -11.15 -14.32
C ASN A 8 -11.15 -9.65 -14.45
N ARG A 9 -11.23 -8.93 -13.33
CA ARG A 9 -10.96 -7.48 -13.34
C ARG A 9 -9.46 -7.29 -13.57
N ARG A 10 -9.00 -7.59 -14.79
CA ARG A 10 -7.64 -7.28 -15.23
C ARG A 10 -7.58 -5.77 -15.39
N MET A 11 -6.69 -5.14 -14.63
CA MET A 11 -6.37 -3.74 -14.81
C MET A 11 -5.83 -3.53 -16.22
N ASN A 12 -6.28 -2.46 -16.89
CA ASN A 12 -5.65 -2.00 -18.12
C ASN A 12 -4.25 -1.40 -17.81
N GLU A 13 -3.45 -1.11 -18.84
CA GLU A 13 -2.07 -0.62 -18.64
C GLU A 13 -2.02 0.71 -17.86
N MET A 14 -2.95 1.63 -18.13
CA MET A 14 -3.04 2.89 -17.41
C MET A 14 -3.38 2.68 -15.92
N GLU A 15 -4.32 1.79 -15.61
CA GLU A 15 -4.67 1.43 -14.23
C GLU A 15 -3.49 0.77 -13.50
N LYS A 16 -2.76 -0.13 -14.18
CA LYS A 16 -1.55 -0.74 -13.61
C LYS A 16 -0.47 0.29 -13.31
N GLU A 17 -0.26 1.25 -14.21
CA GLU A 17 0.71 2.32 -14.00
C GLU A 17 0.32 3.19 -12.80
N ILE A 18 -0.95 3.61 -12.71
CA ILE A 18 -1.46 4.38 -11.56
C ILE A 18 -1.24 3.60 -10.25
N VAL A 19 -1.57 2.31 -10.22
CA VAL A 19 -1.37 1.46 -9.04
C VAL A 19 0.12 1.27 -8.74
N ALA A 20 0.98 1.15 -9.75
CA ALA A 20 2.41 1.06 -9.55
C ALA A 20 2.98 2.31 -8.88
N TYR A 21 2.59 3.52 -9.33
CA TYR A 21 2.98 4.76 -8.67
C TYR A 21 2.40 4.86 -7.25
N HIS A 22 1.13 4.52 -7.08
CA HIS A 22 0.47 4.53 -5.77
C HIS A 22 1.20 3.66 -4.73
N GLU A 23 1.46 2.39 -5.06
CA GLU A 23 2.16 1.49 -4.15
C GLU A 23 3.63 1.86 -3.96
N SER A 24 4.28 2.37 -5.01
CA SER A 24 5.66 2.88 -4.90
C SER A 24 5.73 4.11 -3.98
N GLY A 25 4.71 4.98 -3.99
CA GLY A 25 4.59 6.12 -3.09
C GLY A 25 4.51 5.71 -1.63
N HIS A 26 3.64 4.75 -1.31
CA HIS A 26 3.59 4.15 0.04
C HIS A 26 4.95 3.58 0.45
N ALA A 27 5.55 2.77 -0.43
CA ALA A 27 6.81 2.10 -0.14
C ALA A 27 7.98 3.06 0.06
N LEU A 28 8.13 4.05 -0.82
CA LEU A 28 9.24 4.99 -0.78
C LEU A 28 9.17 5.87 0.46
N VAL A 29 8.02 6.48 0.74
CA VAL A 29 7.85 7.34 1.92
C VAL A 29 8.09 6.54 3.20
N SER A 30 7.48 5.35 3.30
CA SER A 30 7.67 4.47 4.45
C SER A 30 9.12 4.03 4.64
N SER A 31 9.86 3.82 3.54
CA SER A 31 11.28 3.40 3.61
C SER A 31 12.23 4.53 3.98
N LEU A 32 11.83 5.79 3.79
CA LEU A 32 12.62 6.97 4.13
C LEU A 32 12.32 7.49 5.54
N CYS A 33 11.14 7.17 6.08
CA CYS A 33 10.75 7.49 7.46
C CYS A 33 11.55 6.67 8.47
N ARG A 34 12.14 7.34 9.46
CA ARG A 34 13.06 6.74 10.44
C ARG A 34 12.37 5.70 11.34
N TYR A 35 11.13 5.96 11.72
CA TYR A 35 10.39 5.19 12.70
C TYR A 35 9.29 4.32 12.08
N SER A 36 9.25 4.27 10.75
CA SER A 36 8.29 3.44 10.03
C SER A 36 8.70 1.97 10.07
N GLU A 37 7.70 1.09 10.08
CA GLU A 37 7.94 -0.34 9.92
C GLU A 37 8.54 -0.65 8.53
N PRO A 38 9.46 -1.63 8.45
CA PRO A 38 10.15 -1.95 7.21
C PRO A 38 9.17 -2.47 6.16
N VAL A 39 9.34 -1.99 4.92
CA VAL A 39 8.57 -2.50 3.78
C VAL A 39 9.06 -3.90 3.43
N HIS A 40 8.18 -4.88 3.58
CA HIS A 40 8.50 -6.28 3.32
C HIS A 40 8.14 -6.71 1.91
N LYS A 41 7.02 -6.20 1.37
CA LYS A 41 6.54 -6.59 0.05
C LYS A 41 5.70 -5.50 -0.59
N ILE A 42 5.90 -5.30 -1.88
CA ILE A 42 5.10 -4.40 -2.72
C ILE A 42 4.49 -5.26 -3.83
N SER A 43 3.21 -5.06 -4.14
CA SER A 43 2.57 -5.77 -5.25
C SER A 43 1.49 -4.93 -5.89
N ILE A 44 1.49 -4.89 -7.22
CA ILE A 44 0.38 -4.36 -8.04
C ILE A 44 -0.61 -5.46 -8.44
N ILE A 45 -0.49 -6.66 -7.85
CA ILE A 45 -1.38 -7.77 -8.16
C ILE A 45 -2.59 -7.66 -7.24
N PRO A 46 -3.81 -7.52 -7.79
CA PRO A 46 -5.01 -7.33 -6.99
C PRO A 46 -5.26 -8.56 -6.10
N ARG A 47 -5.58 -8.31 -4.83
CA ARG A 47 -5.88 -9.33 -3.82
C ARG A 47 -7.20 -8.95 -3.14
N GLY A 48 -8.18 -9.87 -3.17
CA GLY A 48 -9.51 -9.61 -2.59
C GLY A 48 -10.39 -8.69 -3.44
N LEU A 49 -11.46 -8.16 -2.85
CA LEU A 49 -12.52 -7.45 -3.58
C LEU A 49 -12.23 -5.96 -3.84
N ALA A 50 -11.32 -5.33 -3.08
CA ALA A 50 -11.14 -3.87 -3.09
C ALA A 50 -9.70 -3.38 -3.25
N ALA A 51 -8.68 -4.24 -3.03
CA ALA A 51 -7.28 -3.83 -3.16
C ALA A 51 -6.76 -4.14 -4.57
N LEU A 52 -6.42 -3.09 -5.31
CA LEU A 52 -5.82 -3.19 -6.65
C LEU A 52 -4.31 -3.41 -6.61
N GLY A 53 -3.67 -3.01 -5.50
CA GLY A 53 -2.29 -3.28 -5.12
C GLY A 53 -2.18 -3.28 -3.59
N TYR A 54 -0.98 -3.54 -3.08
CA TYR A 54 -0.70 -3.36 -1.66
C TYR A 54 0.81 -3.21 -1.39
N THR A 55 1.08 -2.43 -0.35
CA THR A 55 2.39 -2.29 0.29
C THR A 55 2.31 -2.87 1.70
N LEU A 56 3.04 -3.94 1.95
CA LEU A 56 3.05 -4.66 3.22
C LEU A 56 4.26 -4.23 4.05
N GLN A 57 3.97 -3.72 5.24
CA GLN A 57 4.94 -3.46 6.30
C GLN A 57 4.76 -4.50 7.41
N LEU A 58 5.86 -5.01 7.97
CA LEU A 58 5.82 -5.99 9.05
C LEU A 58 6.56 -5.45 10.27
N PRO A 59 5.91 -5.43 11.45
CA PRO A 59 6.58 -5.10 12.70
C PRO A 59 7.74 -6.03 12.99
N LEU A 60 8.86 -5.48 13.46
CA LEU A 60 10.01 -6.27 13.93
C LEU A 60 9.79 -6.82 15.35
N GLU A 61 8.92 -6.17 16.12
CA GLU A 61 8.65 -6.47 17.51
C GLU A 61 7.16 -6.23 17.81
N ASP A 62 6.63 -6.95 18.80
CA ASP A 62 5.28 -6.71 19.28
C ASP A 62 5.25 -5.43 20.11
N ARG A 63 4.47 -4.44 19.64
CA ARG A 63 4.38 -3.11 20.25
C ARG A 63 3.00 -2.88 20.85
N TYR A 64 2.97 -2.47 22.11
CA TYR A 64 1.73 -2.13 22.83
C TYR A 64 1.40 -0.63 22.80
N LEU A 65 2.40 0.23 22.56
CA LEU A 65 2.28 1.68 22.52
C LEU A 65 3.02 2.23 21.30
N MET A 66 2.61 3.42 20.82
CA MET A 66 3.31 4.16 19.77
C MET A 66 3.62 5.58 20.25
N SER A 67 4.86 6.03 20.02
CA SER A 67 5.25 7.43 20.18
C SER A 67 4.58 8.31 19.13
N ARG A 68 4.63 9.62 19.36
CA ARG A 68 4.09 10.61 18.43
C ARG A 68 4.82 10.59 17.09
N GLU A 69 6.14 10.43 17.13
CA GLU A 69 7.01 10.40 15.96
C GLU A 69 6.72 9.17 15.08
N GLU A 70 6.52 8.00 15.70
CA GLU A 70 6.09 6.77 14.99
C GLU A 70 4.70 6.93 14.34
N LEU A 71 3.77 7.61 15.01
CA LEU A 71 2.46 7.91 14.44
C LEU A 71 2.55 8.86 13.25
N TYR A 72 3.42 9.87 13.31
CA TYR A 72 3.65 10.77 12.18
C TYR A 72 4.25 10.04 10.99
N ASP A 73 5.24 9.19 11.21
CA ASP A 73 5.85 8.39 10.14
C ASP A 73 4.86 7.39 9.53
N LYS A 74 4.01 6.77 10.37
CA LYS A 74 2.91 5.92 9.88
C LYS A 74 1.92 6.70 9.03
N LEU A 75 1.53 7.91 9.44
CA LEU A 75 0.65 8.78 8.67
C LEU A 75 1.31 9.18 7.33
N ALA A 76 2.60 9.52 7.34
CA ALA A 76 3.33 9.85 6.13
C ALA A 76 3.33 8.67 5.14
N GLY A 77 3.65 7.46 5.60
CA GLY A 77 3.60 6.24 4.79
C GLY A 77 2.21 5.97 4.22
N LEU A 78 1.14 6.10 5.02
CA LEU A 78 -0.24 5.94 4.57
C LEU A 78 -0.70 7.00 3.57
N MET A 79 -0.11 8.19 3.58
CA MET A 79 -0.43 9.26 2.62
C MET A 79 0.43 9.20 1.35
N GLY A 80 1.55 8.44 1.38
CA GLY A 80 2.52 8.36 0.30
C GLY A 80 1.92 7.96 -1.05
N GLY A 81 0.97 7.03 -1.08
CA GLY A 81 0.36 6.59 -2.34
C GLY A 81 -0.55 7.61 -3.00
N ARG A 82 -1.10 8.59 -2.28
CA ARG A 82 -1.84 9.71 -2.89
C ARG A 82 -0.90 10.82 -3.34
N ALA A 83 0.25 10.98 -2.68
CA ALA A 83 1.21 12.02 -2.99
C ALA A 83 2.02 11.74 -4.27
N ALA A 84 2.22 10.46 -4.59
CA ALA A 84 2.82 9.99 -5.84
C ALA A 84 1.87 10.16 -7.04
#